data_AF-A0A353PFK9-F1
#
_entry.id   AF-A0A353PFK9-F1
#
_cell.length_a   1.000
_cell.length_b   1.000
_cell.length_c   1.000
_cell.angle_alpha   90.00
_cell.angle_beta   90.00
_cell.angle_gamma   90.00
#
_symmetry.space_group_name_H-M   'P 1'
#
loop_
_entity.id
_entity.type
_entity.pdbx_description
1 polymer ?
#
loop_
_entity_poly.entity_id
_entity_poly.type
_entity_poly.pdbx_seq_one_letter_code
_entity_poly.pdbx_strand_id
1 'polypeptide(L)'
;QTIVVPSQSMGQWLQLGLADRHGIAAMMQTPLPGSFLAALYRRLLPVPDLDPAFERGALTFRVFEILQDGRGVAANPSLARYLSAAPEPLDRFHLAKRLAACYDQALIYRPDRLLAWEAGEESGWQAELWRGGGGG
;
A
#
# COMPACT_ATOMS: atom_id res chain seq x y z
N GLN A 1 2.54 -28.19 0.95
CA GLN A 1 2.87 -27.76 2.33
C GLN A 1 3.21 -26.26 2.30
N THR A 2 2.83 -25.49 3.32
CA THR A 2 3.07 -24.04 3.37
C THR A 2 4.00 -23.69 4.53
N ILE A 3 5.06 -22.93 4.25
CA ILE A 3 6.03 -22.45 5.24
C ILE A 3 6.20 -20.95 5.04
N VAL A 4 5.80 -20.13 6.01
CA VAL A 4 5.94 -18.67 5.93
C VAL A 4 7.41 -18.29 6.09
N VAL A 5 7.94 -17.49 5.17
CA VAL A 5 9.36 -17.09 5.15
C VAL A 5 9.53 -15.57 5.23
N PRO A 6 10.61 -15.05 5.84
CA PRO A 6 10.83 -13.61 5.97
C PRO A 6 11.28 -12.96 4.65
N SER A 7 11.78 -13.75 3.69
CA SER A 7 12.23 -13.27 2.39
C SER A 7 12.12 -14.35 1.33
N GLN A 8 12.08 -13.94 0.06
CA GLN A 8 12.04 -14.88 -1.06
C GLN A 8 13.29 -15.75 -1.13
N SER A 9 14.46 -15.18 -0.82
CA SER A 9 15.74 -15.89 -0.80
C SER A 9 15.74 -17.03 0.22
N MET A 10 15.13 -16.82 1.39
CA MET A 10 15.00 -17.88 2.40
C MET A 10 14.09 -19.02 1.90
N GLY A 11 13.03 -18.70 1.18
CA GLY A 11 12.16 -19.71 0.55
C GLY A 11 12.89 -20.56 -0.48
N GLN A 12 13.73 -19.95 -1.33
CA GLN A 12 14.56 -20.67 -2.29
C GLN A 12 15.63 -21.53 -1.60
N TRP A 13 16.32 -20.98 -0.61
CA TRP A 13 17.33 -21.72 0.16
C TRP A 13 16.72 -22.98 0.81
N LEU A 14 15.52 -22.85 1.38
CA LEU A 14 14.81 -23.96 2.00
C LEU A 14 14.43 -25.05 0.99
N GLN A 15 13.95 -24.67 -0.20
CA GLN A 15 13.63 -25.61 -1.27
C GLN A 15 14.85 -26.39 -1.74
N LEU A 16 15.98 -25.70 -1.96
CA LEU A 16 17.23 -26.33 -2.38
C LEU A 16 17.78 -27.26 -1.29
N GLY A 17 17.79 -26.84 -0.04
CA GLY A 17 18.26 -27.67 1.07
C GLY A 17 17.42 -28.94 1.28
N LEU A 18 16.10 -28.85 1.09
CA LEU A 18 15.23 -30.02 1.14
C LEU A 18 15.42 -30.94 -0.07
N ALA A 19 15.61 -30.38 -1.27
CA ALA A 19 15.88 -31.17 -2.46
C ALA A 19 17.22 -31.92 -2.36
N ASP A 20 18.27 -31.27 -1.83
CA ASP A 20 19.58 -31.88 -1.61
C ASP A 20 19.49 -33.08 -0.64
N ARG A 21 18.71 -32.92 0.45
CA ARG A 21 18.57 -33.97 1.47
C ARG A 21 17.63 -35.11 1.08
N HIS A 22 16.59 -34.84 0.31
CA HIS A 22 15.49 -35.78 0.02
C HIS A 22 15.38 -36.17 -1.46
N GLY A 23 16.27 -35.66 -2.32
CA GLY A 23 16.28 -35.88 -3.77
C GLY A 23 15.28 -35.01 -4.55
N ILE A 24 14.22 -34.50 -3.89
CA ILE A 24 13.23 -33.62 -4.49
C ILE A 24 12.55 -32.74 -3.44
N ALA A 25 12.30 -31.48 -3.80
CA ALA A 25 11.39 -30.59 -3.08
C ALA A 25 10.42 -29.95 -4.08
N ALA A 26 9.16 -30.35 -4.03
CA ALA A 26 8.11 -29.88 -4.94
C ALA A 26 6.83 -29.54 -4.16
N MET A 27 5.91 -28.78 -4.79
CA MET A 27 4.61 -28.41 -4.21
C MET A 27 4.70 -27.69 -2.84
N MET A 28 5.83 -27.05 -2.55
CA MET A 28 5.98 -26.18 -1.38
C MET A 28 5.60 -24.75 -1.73
N GLN A 29 4.85 -24.12 -0.82
CA GLN A 29 4.52 -22.71 -0.89
C GLN A 29 5.31 -21.98 0.19
N THR A 30 6.08 -20.96 -0.21
CA THR A 30 6.87 -20.13 0.70
C THR A 30 6.42 -18.66 0.65
N PRO A 31 5.18 -18.37 1.09
CA PRO A 31 4.67 -17.00 1.06
C PRO A 31 5.39 -16.12 2.08
N LEU A 32 5.43 -14.82 1.80
CA LEU A 32 5.81 -13.81 2.78
C LEU A 32 4.69 -13.64 3.82
N PRO A 33 4.96 -13.08 5.00
CA PRO A 33 3.96 -12.95 6.06
C PRO A 33 2.72 -12.17 5.61
N GLY A 34 2.90 -11.06 4.87
CA GLY A 34 1.80 -10.23 4.38
C GLY A 34 0.87 -10.97 3.41
N SER A 35 1.41 -11.69 2.43
CA SER A 35 0.59 -12.43 1.46
C SER A 35 -0.10 -13.64 2.10
N PHE A 36 0.55 -14.29 3.08
CA PHE A 36 -0.07 -15.36 3.84
C PHE A 36 -1.24 -14.86 4.69
N LEU A 37 -1.07 -13.73 5.39
CA LEU A 37 -2.15 -13.11 6.17
C LEU A 37 -3.32 -12.67 5.28
N ALA A 38 -3.05 -12.02 4.14
CA ALA A 38 -4.09 -11.65 3.19
C ALA A 38 -4.88 -12.87 2.67
N ALA A 39 -4.18 -13.97 2.37
CA ALA A 39 -4.83 -15.23 1.97
C ALA A 39 -5.67 -15.84 3.09
N LEU A 40 -5.22 -15.77 4.35
CA LEU A 40 -6.00 -16.21 5.51
C LEU A 40 -7.24 -15.35 5.72
N TYR A 41 -7.11 -14.03 5.62
CA TYR A 41 -8.25 -13.11 5.76
C TYR A 41 -9.34 -13.38 4.74
N ARG A 42 -8.99 -13.52 3.46
CA ARG A 42 -9.95 -13.87 2.38
C ARG A 42 -10.66 -15.19 2.61
N ARG A 43 -10.01 -16.14 3.29
CA ARG A 43 -10.57 -17.47 3.54
C ARG A 43 -11.43 -17.54 4.79
N LEU A 44 -11.08 -16.78 5.83
CA LEU A 44 -11.68 -16.91 7.16
C LEU A 44 -12.79 -15.89 7.42
N LEU A 45 -12.74 -14.73 6.78
CA LEU A 45 -13.73 -13.69 6.98
C LEU A 45 -14.61 -13.56 5.72
N PRO A 46 -15.93 -13.36 5.87
CA PRO A 46 -16.81 -12.98 4.78
C PRO A 46 -16.63 -11.49 4.44
N VAL A 47 -15.38 -11.05 4.31
CA VAL A 47 -15.06 -9.68 3.88
C VAL A 47 -15.10 -9.70 2.35
N PRO A 48 -15.70 -8.71 1.68
CA PRO A 48 -15.53 -8.56 0.24
C PRO A 48 -14.04 -8.56 -0.11
N ASP A 49 -13.71 -8.95 -1.35
CA ASP A 49 -12.34 -8.84 -1.84
C ASP A 49 -11.79 -7.47 -1.48
N LEU A 50 -10.53 -7.44 -0.98
CA LEU A 50 -9.84 -6.20 -0.65
C LEU A 50 -10.04 -5.22 -1.80
N ASP A 51 -10.63 -4.06 -1.51
CA ASP A 51 -10.98 -3.10 -2.55
C ASP A 51 -9.70 -2.74 -3.33
N PRO A 52 -9.64 -3.04 -4.65
CA PRO A 52 -8.48 -2.76 -5.47
C PRO A 52 -8.06 -1.28 -5.43
N ALA A 53 -8.99 -0.38 -5.06
CA ALA A 53 -8.70 1.04 -4.88
C ALA A 53 -7.65 1.33 -3.80
N PHE A 54 -7.46 0.42 -2.83
CA PHE A 54 -6.44 0.55 -1.79
C PHE A 54 -5.12 -0.15 -2.13
N GLU A 55 -5.00 -0.79 -3.29
CA GLU A 55 -3.70 -1.26 -3.76
C GLU A 55 -2.79 -0.06 -4.04
N ARG A 56 -1.51 -0.18 -3.70
CA ARG A 56 -0.52 0.90 -3.87
C ARG A 56 -0.52 1.51 -5.29
N GLY A 57 -0.72 0.68 -6.32
CA GLY A 57 -0.82 1.13 -7.71
C GLY A 57 -2.02 2.05 -7.92
N ALA A 58 -3.21 1.62 -7.51
CA ALA A 58 -4.43 2.42 -7.57
C ALA A 58 -4.32 3.70 -6.73
N LEU A 59 -3.81 3.60 -5.49
CA LEU A 59 -3.54 4.76 -4.63
C LEU A 59 -2.59 5.77 -5.29
N THR A 60 -1.59 5.30 -6.05
CA THR A 60 -0.66 6.19 -6.76
C THR A 60 -1.39 7.02 -7.81
N PHE A 61 -2.20 6.41 -8.66
CA PHE A 61 -2.96 7.13 -9.68
C PHE A 61 -4.02 8.06 -9.07
N ARG A 62 -4.71 7.59 -8.04
CA ARG A 62 -5.71 8.39 -7.33
C ARG A 62 -5.10 9.64 -6.68
N VAL A 63 -3.98 9.49 -5.96
CA VAL A 63 -3.28 10.65 -5.39
C VAL A 63 -2.76 11.56 -6.48
N PHE A 64 -2.28 11.02 -7.60
CA PHE A 64 -1.82 11.81 -8.73
C PHE A 64 -2.93 12.69 -9.34
N GLU A 65 -4.13 12.16 -9.53
CA GLU A 65 -5.30 12.93 -9.99
C GLU A 65 -5.65 14.07 -9.01
N ILE A 66 -5.69 13.79 -7.72
CA ILE A 66 -5.99 14.81 -6.70
C ILE A 66 -4.93 15.93 -6.69
N LEU A 67 -3.65 15.57 -6.86
CA LEU A 67 -2.56 16.54 -6.97
C LEU A 67 -2.63 17.37 -8.26
N GLN A 68 -3.14 16.80 -9.36
CA GLN A 68 -3.39 17.55 -10.60
C GLN A 68 -4.54 18.55 -10.43
N ASP A 69 -5.60 18.16 -9.74
CA ASP A 69 -6.76 19.01 -9.47
C ASP A 69 -6.46 20.13 -8.44
N GLY A 70 -5.29 20.11 -7.82
CA GLY A 70 -4.89 21.08 -6.77
C GLY A 70 -5.66 20.93 -5.46
N ARG A 71 -6.48 19.88 -5.32
CA ARG A 71 -7.26 19.61 -4.11
C ARG A 71 -6.33 19.24 -2.95
N GLY A 72 -6.52 19.87 -1.79
CA GLY A 72 -5.64 19.69 -0.60
C GLY A 72 -4.24 20.31 -0.74
N VAL A 73 -3.86 20.81 -1.93
CA VAL A 73 -2.57 21.49 -2.16
C VAL A 73 -2.56 22.88 -1.53
N ALA A 74 -3.65 23.62 -1.65
CA ALA A 74 -3.80 24.95 -1.06
C ALA A 74 -3.75 24.94 0.48
N ALA A 75 -4.15 23.84 1.11
CA ALA A 75 -4.12 23.68 2.56
C ALA A 75 -2.70 23.51 3.12
N ASN A 76 -1.69 23.29 2.28
CA ASN A 76 -0.30 23.16 2.72
C ASN A 76 0.66 24.01 1.87
N PRO A 77 1.19 25.13 2.43
CA PRO A 77 2.13 26.01 1.74
C PRO A 77 3.42 25.31 1.26
N SER A 78 3.89 24.29 1.99
CA SER A 78 5.10 23.55 1.59
C SER A 78 4.84 22.62 0.41
N LEU A 79 3.68 21.97 0.38
CA LEU A 79 3.24 21.16 -0.75
C LEU A 79 2.98 22.02 -1.98
N ALA A 80 2.28 23.15 -1.83
CA ALA A 80 2.05 24.10 -2.91
C ALA A 80 3.37 24.61 -3.50
N ARG A 81 4.34 24.97 -2.66
CA ARG A 81 5.67 25.39 -3.10
C ARG A 81 6.42 24.28 -3.83
N TYR A 82 6.39 23.05 -3.32
CA TYR A 82 7.02 21.90 -4.00
C TYR A 82 6.43 21.69 -5.39
N LEU A 83 5.11 21.72 -5.50
CA LEU A 83 4.40 21.55 -6.78
C LEU A 83 4.60 22.72 -7.75
N SER A 84 4.80 23.95 -7.24
CA SER A 84 5.17 25.08 -8.10
C SER A 84 6.60 25.01 -8.64
N ALA A 85 7.52 24.38 -7.87
CA ALA A 85 8.91 24.19 -8.26
C ALA A 85 9.12 22.95 -9.16
N ALA A 86 8.10 22.10 -9.25
CA ALA A 86 8.13 20.83 -9.96
C ALA A 86 7.01 20.78 -11.02
N PRO A 87 7.17 21.53 -12.13
CA PRO A 87 6.10 21.79 -13.07
C PRO A 87 5.72 20.57 -13.91
N GLU A 88 6.64 19.61 -14.04
CA GLU A 88 6.46 18.45 -14.91
C GLU A 88 5.44 17.45 -14.33
N PRO A 89 4.58 16.84 -15.16
CA PRO A 89 3.66 15.79 -14.71
C PRO A 89 4.36 14.61 -14.00
N LEU A 90 5.60 14.32 -14.40
CA LEU A 90 6.39 13.24 -13.80
C LEU A 90 6.74 13.50 -12.33
N ASP A 91 6.97 14.76 -11.94
CA ASP A 91 7.30 15.10 -10.55
C ASP A 91 6.10 14.90 -9.62
N ARG A 92 4.92 15.26 -10.10
CA ARG A 92 3.64 14.99 -9.41
C ARG A 92 3.41 13.49 -9.25
N PHE A 93 3.71 12.71 -10.29
CA PHE A 93 3.60 11.25 -10.24
C PHE A 93 4.57 10.62 -9.23
N HIS A 94 5.83 11.10 -9.18
CA HIS A 94 6.80 10.65 -8.18
C HIS A 94 6.36 10.96 -6.75
N LEU A 95 5.78 12.15 -6.53
CA LEU A 95 5.22 12.50 -5.23
C LEU A 95 4.03 11.59 -4.89
N ALA A 96 3.12 11.37 -5.83
CA ALA A 96 1.96 10.50 -5.64
C ALA A 96 2.38 9.08 -5.26
N LYS A 97 3.41 8.54 -5.91
CA LYS A 97 3.97 7.21 -5.60
C LYS A 97 4.52 7.13 -4.17
N ARG A 98 5.19 8.19 -3.71
CA ARG A 98 5.71 8.27 -2.33
C ARG A 98 4.57 8.34 -1.32
N LEU A 99 3.53 9.14 -1.58
CA LEU A 99 2.37 9.25 -0.71
C LEU A 99 1.56 7.94 -0.65
N ALA A 100 1.35 7.30 -1.79
CA ALA A 100 0.70 5.99 -1.86
C ALA A 100 1.46 4.93 -1.05
N ALA A 101 2.80 4.94 -1.07
CA ALA A 101 3.59 4.06 -0.22
C ALA A 101 3.41 4.35 1.28
N CYS A 102 3.28 5.61 1.68
CA CYS A 102 2.97 5.98 3.06
C CYS A 102 1.57 5.51 3.50
N TYR A 103 0.56 5.67 2.64
CA TYR A 103 -0.80 5.20 2.93
C TYR A 103 -0.90 3.67 2.98
N ASP A 104 -0.24 2.98 2.05
CA ASP A 104 -0.11 1.52 2.04
C ASP A 104 0.52 0.99 3.34
N GLN A 105 1.54 1.68 3.87
CA GLN A 105 2.08 1.36 5.20
C GLN A 105 1.11 1.68 6.33
N ALA A 106 0.40 2.81 6.27
CA ALA A 106 -0.56 3.20 7.30
C ALA A 106 -1.73 2.22 7.40
N LEU A 107 -2.19 1.64 6.29
CA LEU A 107 -3.23 0.59 6.27
C LEU A 107 -2.86 -0.62 7.12
N ILE A 108 -1.57 -0.94 7.24
CA ILE A 108 -1.07 -2.09 8.00
C ILE A 108 -0.75 -1.69 9.45
N TYR A 109 -0.05 -0.57 9.65
CA TYR A 109 0.53 -0.23 10.94
C TYR A 109 -0.29 0.75 11.77
N ARG A 110 -1.15 1.56 11.14
CA ARG A 110 -1.95 2.62 11.78
C ARG A 110 -3.34 2.76 11.17
N PRO A 111 -4.13 1.66 11.07
CA PRO A 111 -5.48 1.72 10.51
C PRO A 111 -6.40 2.62 11.32
N ASP A 112 -6.19 2.73 12.64
CA ASP A 112 -6.88 3.67 13.55
C ASP A 112 -6.88 5.10 13.00
N ARG A 113 -5.73 5.54 12.48
CA ARG A 113 -5.53 6.89 12.01
C ARG A 113 -6.21 7.16 10.68
N LEU A 114 -6.19 6.17 9.77
CA LEU A 114 -6.89 6.29 8.49
C LEU A 114 -8.41 6.35 8.70
N LEU A 115 -8.94 5.57 9.64
CA LEU A 115 -10.36 5.64 10.01
C LEU A 115 -10.72 7.01 10.62
N ALA A 116 -9.88 7.57 11.50
CA ALA A 116 -10.06 8.93 12.02
C ALA A 116 -10.01 9.99 10.92
N TRP A 117 -9.16 9.80 9.89
CA TRP A 117 -9.13 10.67 8.71
C TRP A 117 -10.41 10.54 7.89
N GLU A 118 -10.95 9.35 7.68
CA GLU A 118 -12.23 9.15 6.98
C GLU A 118 -13.41 9.77 7.72
N ALA A 119 -13.44 9.62 9.04
CA ALA A 119 -14.48 10.20 9.91
C ALA A 119 -14.39 11.74 10.04
N GLY A 120 -13.31 12.35 9.53
CA GLY A 120 -13.10 13.80 9.63
C GLY A 120 -12.62 14.28 11.01
N GLU A 121 -12.23 13.37 11.89
CA GLU A 121 -11.79 13.66 13.27
C GLU A 121 -10.40 14.30 13.30
N GLU A 122 -9.55 13.95 12.35
CA GLU A 122 -8.21 14.53 12.17
C GLU A 122 -8.16 15.38 10.88
N SER A 123 -7.58 16.57 11.01
CA SER A 123 -7.43 17.56 9.93
C SER A 123 -5.97 17.68 9.48
N GLY A 124 -5.79 18.20 8.26
CA GLY A 124 -4.49 18.37 7.63
C GLY A 124 -4.46 17.83 6.21
N TRP A 125 -3.52 18.30 5.43
CA TRP A 125 -3.43 18.03 3.99
C TRP A 125 -3.38 16.53 3.63
N GLN A 126 -2.76 15.68 4.46
CA GLN A 126 -2.74 14.22 4.20
C GLN A 126 -4.12 13.59 4.40
N ALA A 127 -4.83 13.99 5.46
CA ALA A 127 -6.20 13.55 5.71
C ALA A 127 -7.16 14.07 4.63
N GLU A 128 -6.95 15.30 4.16
CA GLU A 128 -7.70 15.88 3.04
C GLU A 128 -7.42 15.16 1.71
N LEU A 129 -6.18 14.79 1.42
CA LEU A 129 -5.83 13.98 0.25
C LEU A 129 -6.43 12.57 0.35
N TRP A 130 -6.41 11.97 1.55
CA TRP A 130 -7.00 10.67 1.80
C TRP A 130 -8.51 10.67 1.52
N ARG A 131 -9.24 11.61 2.16
CA ARG A 131 -10.69 11.81 1.97
C ARG A 131 -11.05 12.23 0.55
N GLY A 132 -10.27 13.14 -0.04
CA GLY A 132 -10.51 13.71 -1.36
C GLY A 132 -10.47 12.69 -2.51
N GLY A 133 -9.94 11.50 -2.26
CA GLY A 133 -9.99 10.39 -3.19
C GLY A 133 -10.96 9.26 -2.83
N GLY A 134 -11.51 9.21 -1.61
CA GLY A 134 -12.05 7.97 -1.03
C GLY A 134 -13.30 8.06 -0.18
N GLY A 135 -14.08 9.13 -0.30
CA GLY A 135 -15.39 9.20 0.34
C GLY A 135 -16.50 8.79 -0.62
N GLY A 136 -16.63 7.49 -0.90
CA GLY A 136 -17.71 6.89 -1.69
C GLY A 136 -17.74 5.39 -1.51
#